data_AF-A0A9P8K108-F1
#
_entry.id   AF-A0A9P8K108-F1
#
_cell.length_a   1.000
_cell.length_b   1.000
_cell.length_c   1.000
_cell.angle_alpha   90.00
_cell.angle_beta   90.00
_cell.angle_gamma   90.00
#
_symmetry.space_group_name_H-M   'P 1'
#
loop_
_entity.id
_entity.type
_entity.pdbx_description
1 polymer ?
#
loop_
_entity_poly.entity_id
_entity_poly.type
_entity_poly.pdbx_seq_one_letter_code
_entity_poly.pdbx_strand_id
1 'polypeptide(L)'
;MIIQWRAHHLRVVTGSDRYTCELEGKETLGQRLAHNLQRPAKFFTTEPIIMALGFYLIVIYVVIFDFLNGFEFIFTDVWGLSSGDTALAFLGICLGSVISVALMPLVYMVHRKISKKGDDDETSPETLLLPAMVASPFFAISIFWLAWTSYKSVSYWSSYVSTVLFGYSMTAIFVSSYSYIINIYGTYSSSALGSVTMARYFVAAGMVVAARPMYQGIGHHWALSFLGCLGVVCLPVPWLIHAFGKKLRDSSDFINN
;
A
#
# COMPACT_ATOMS: atom_id res chain seq x y z
N MET A 1 23.12 12.26 -8.16
CA MET A 1 24.34 11.68 -8.80
C MET A 1 24.87 12.53 -9.95
N ILE A 2 24.07 12.95 -10.94
CA ILE A 2 24.56 13.81 -12.06
C ILE A 2 25.20 15.12 -11.57
N ILE A 3 24.62 15.75 -10.54
CA ILE A 3 25.14 17.02 -10.00
C ILE A 3 26.48 16.83 -9.29
N GLN A 4 26.69 15.69 -8.62
CA GLN A 4 27.98 15.33 -8.01
C GLN A 4 29.06 15.10 -9.07
N TRP A 5 28.71 14.42 -10.17
CA TRP A 5 29.64 14.18 -11.27
C TRP A 5 30.03 15.49 -11.97
N ARG A 6 29.06 16.40 -12.18
CA ARG A 6 29.34 17.75 -12.71
C ARG A 6 30.18 18.60 -11.75
N ALA A 7 29.90 18.57 -10.44
CA ALA A 7 30.69 19.28 -9.45
C ALA A 7 32.13 18.77 -9.39
N HIS A 8 32.32 17.44 -9.41
CA HIS A 8 33.64 16.81 -9.48
C HIS A 8 34.38 17.17 -10.77
N HIS A 9 33.71 17.09 -11.93
CA HIS A 9 34.31 17.47 -13.21
C HIS A 9 34.68 18.96 -13.25
N LEU A 10 33.86 19.84 -12.67
CA LEU A 10 34.14 21.27 -12.57
C LEU A 10 35.36 21.55 -11.68
N ARG A 11 35.56 20.81 -10.57
CA ARG A 11 36.79 20.91 -9.75
C ARG A 11 38.05 20.53 -10.52
N VAL A 12 37.97 19.43 -11.28
CA VAL A 12 39.12 18.95 -12.09
C VAL A 12 39.51 19.97 -13.16
N VAL A 13 38.53 20.61 -13.80
CA VAL A 13 38.79 21.56 -14.89
C VAL A 13 39.21 22.95 -14.40
N THR A 14 38.67 23.42 -13.27
CA THR A 14 38.96 24.78 -12.76
C THR A 14 40.06 24.84 -11.71
N GLY A 15 40.50 23.71 -11.16
CA GLY A 15 41.51 23.65 -10.08
C GLY A 15 41.07 24.36 -8.79
N SER A 16 39.79 24.71 -8.66
CA SER A 16 39.25 25.46 -7.52
C SER A 16 38.23 24.60 -6.77
N ASP A 17 38.45 24.45 -5.46
CA ASP A 17 37.63 23.62 -4.57
C ASP A 17 36.30 24.29 -4.15
N ARG A 18 35.92 25.36 -4.85
CA ARG A 18 34.76 26.21 -4.52
C ARG A 18 33.43 25.56 -4.90
N TYR A 19 33.45 24.62 -5.83
CA TYR A 19 32.25 23.93 -6.31
C TYR A 19 31.91 22.77 -5.39
N THR A 20 30.98 22.97 -4.47
CA THR A 20 30.47 21.92 -3.57
C THR A 20 29.07 21.49 -3.99
N CYS A 21 28.79 20.20 -3.91
CA CYS A 21 27.44 19.69 -4.12
C CYS A 21 26.71 19.68 -2.78
N GLU A 22 25.46 20.10 -2.72
CA GLU A 22 24.63 20.08 -1.49
C GLU A 22 24.47 18.67 -0.90
N LEU A 23 24.58 17.64 -1.76
CA LEU A 23 24.60 16.21 -1.42
C LEU A 23 25.97 15.70 -0.89
N GLU A 24 26.98 16.55 -0.85
CA GLU A 24 28.35 16.26 -0.43
C GLU A 24 28.61 16.76 0.99
N GLY A 25 27.63 16.55 1.88
CA GLY A 25 27.77 16.89 3.30
C GLY A 25 28.94 16.13 3.94
N LYS A 26 29.73 16.77 4.80
CA LYS A 26 30.94 16.24 5.46
C LYS A 26 30.72 15.05 6.43
N GLU A 27 29.62 14.33 6.30
CA GLU A 27 29.22 13.27 7.23
C GLU A 27 29.71 11.88 6.79
N THR A 28 30.16 11.08 7.75
CA THR A 28 30.58 9.68 7.54
C THR A 28 29.39 8.82 7.08
N LEU A 29 29.66 7.75 6.33
CA LEU A 29 28.61 6.85 5.81
C LEU A 29 27.65 6.34 6.91
N GLY A 30 28.17 6.08 8.12
CA GLY A 30 27.34 5.70 9.29
C GLY A 30 26.45 6.82 9.82
N GLN A 31 26.95 8.07 9.89
CA GLN A 31 26.16 9.24 10.28
C GLN A 31 25.09 9.57 9.24
N ARG A 32 25.45 9.48 7.95
CA ARG A 32 24.49 9.60 6.85
C ARG A 32 23.42 8.52 6.93
N LEU A 33 23.79 7.26 7.20
CA LEU A 33 22.82 6.17 7.32
C LEU A 33 21.89 6.39 8.54
N ALA A 34 22.44 6.77 9.69
CA ALA A 34 21.65 7.05 10.89
C ALA A 34 20.71 8.25 10.68
N HIS A 35 21.19 9.34 10.09
CA HIS A 35 20.38 10.51 9.76
C HIS A 35 19.30 10.16 8.71
N ASN A 36 19.62 9.35 7.70
CA ASN A 36 18.67 8.89 6.69
C ASN A 36 17.68 7.83 7.20
N LEU A 37 17.97 7.10 8.28
CA LEU A 37 17.05 6.17 8.95
C LEU A 37 16.11 6.86 9.93
N GLN A 38 16.58 7.92 10.61
CA GLN A 38 15.76 8.70 11.53
C GLN A 38 14.65 9.48 10.80
N ARG A 39 14.92 9.93 9.57
CA ARG A 39 13.94 10.69 8.75
C ARG A 39 12.67 9.88 8.43
N PRO A 40 12.74 8.64 7.87
CA PRO A 40 11.60 7.76 7.67
C PRO A 40 10.77 7.54 8.93
N ALA A 41 11.41 7.25 10.07
CA ALA A 41 10.70 7.03 11.34
C ALA A 41 9.95 8.29 11.80
N LYS A 42 10.56 9.48 11.61
CA LYS A 42 9.92 10.76 11.86
C LYS A 42 8.72 10.96 10.94
N PHE A 43 8.86 10.76 9.63
CA PHE A 43 7.76 10.85 8.66
C PHE A 43 6.55 9.98 9.03
N PHE A 44 6.75 8.74 9.48
CA PHE A 44 5.63 7.86 9.86
C PHE A 44 4.89 8.33 11.11
N THR A 45 5.56 9.06 12.00
CA THR A 45 5.01 9.50 13.30
C THR A 45 4.48 10.93 13.27
N THR A 46 5.05 11.80 12.43
CA THR A 46 4.66 13.21 12.37
C THR A 46 3.62 13.50 11.29
N GLU A 47 3.58 12.72 10.21
CA GLU A 47 2.68 12.98 9.09
C GLU A 47 1.40 12.12 9.20
N PRO A 48 0.23 12.72 9.51
CA PRO A 48 -1.01 11.97 9.68
C PRO A 48 -1.46 11.28 8.39
N ILE A 49 -1.13 11.84 7.22
CA ILE A 49 -1.44 11.25 5.91
C ILE A 49 -0.67 9.95 5.71
N ILE A 50 0.65 9.97 5.98
CA ILE A 50 1.51 8.79 5.87
C ILE A 50 1.11 7.74 6.90
N MET A 51 0.71 8.14 8.10
CA MET A 51 0.26 7.22 9.13
C MET A 51 -1.04 6.52 8.72
N ALA A 52 -2.04 7.26 8.22
CA ALA A 52 -3.32 6.69 7.80
C ALA A 52 -3.19 5.77 6.59
N LEU A 53 -2.51 6.22 5.52
CA LEU A 53 -2.26 5.39 4.32
C LEU A 53 -1.30 4.25 4.62
N GLY A 54 -0.28 4.49 5.43
CA GLY A 54 0.68 3.50 5.87
C GLY A 54 0.02 2.39 6.67
N PHE A 55 -0.84 2.74 7.64
CA PHE A 55 -1.65 1.77 8.39
C PHE A 55 -2.52 0.94 7.44
N TYR A 56 -3.20 1.56 6.49
CA TYR A 56 -4.02 0.82 5.53
C TYR A 56 -3.19 -0.17 4.69
N LEU A 57 -2.02 0.26 4.20
CA LEU A 57 -1.12 -0.61 3.45
C LEU A 57 -0.52 -1.71 4.32
N ILE A 58 -0.30 -1.48 5.62
CA ILE A 58 0.11 -2.49 6.60
C ILE A 58 -0.98 -3.55 6.74
N VAL A 59 -2.24 -3.17 6.91
CA VAL A 59 -3.35 -4.11 7.02
C VAL A 59 -3.45 -5.00 5.79
N ILE A 60 -3.36 -4.42 4.60
CA ILE A 60 -3.38 -5.20 3.35
C ILE A 60 -2.19 -6.18 3.30
N TYR A 61 -1.01 -5.76 3.73
CA TYR A 61 0.18 -6.62 3.80
C TYR A 61 0.02 -7.77 4.79
N VAL A 62 -0.53 -7.50 5.97
CA VAL A 62 -0.87 -8.51 6.97
C VAL A 62 -1.75 -9.58 6.34
N VAL A 63 -2.79 -9.20 5.61
CA VAL A 63 -3.70 -10.16 4.95
C VAL A 63 -3.00 -10.96 3.84
N ILE A 64 -2.13 -10.34 3.04
CA ILE A 64 -1.37 -11.06 1.99
C ILE A 64 -0.48 -12.14 2.60
N PHE A 65 0.27 -11.79 3.65
CA PHE A 65 1.17 -12.73 4.30
C PHE A 65 0.41 -13.79 5.10
N ASP A 66 -0.75 -13.43 5.63
CA ASP A 66 -1.66 -14.38 6.25
C ASP A 66 -2.16 -15.43 5.24
N PHE A 67 -2.55 -15.01 4.03
CA PHE A 67 -2.97 -15.93 2.96
C PHE A 67 -1.90 -16.94 2.53
N LEU A 68 -0.60 -16.66 2.72
CA LEU A 68 0.47 -17.63 2.46
C LEU A 68 0.30 -18.93 3.26
N ASN A 69 -0.10 -18.84 4.53
CA ASN A 69 -0.39 -20.02 5.35
C ASN A 69 -1.90 -20.32 5.38
N GLY A 70 -2.73 -19.28 5.31
CA GLY A 70 -4.18 -19.36 5.38
C GLY A 70 -4.78 -20.14 4.22
N PHE A 71 -4.29 -19.98 2.99
CA PHE A 71 -4.79 -20.77 1.85
C PHE A 71 -4.43 -22.24 1.96
N GLU A 72 -3.23 -22.59 2.44
CA GLU A 72 -2.90 -23.99 2.72
C GLU A 72 -3.87 -24.58 3.75
N PHE A 73 -4.12 -23.87 4.86
CA PHE A 73 -5.06 -24.31 5.90
C PHE A 73 -6.51 -24.42 5.37
N ILE A 74 -6.98 -23.41 4.62
CA ILE A 74 -8.35 -23.36 4.11
C ILE A 74 -8.58 -24.39 3.01
N PHE A 75 -7.74 -24.44 1.97
CA PHE A 75 -7.98 -25.31 0.82
C PHE A 75 -7.60 -26.76 1.08
N THR A 76 -6.56 -27.00 1.88
CA THR A 76 -6.10 -28.36 2.20
C THR A 76 -6.92 -28.96 3.35
N ASP A 77 -7.09 -28.26 4.48
CA ASP A 77 -7.74 -28.89 5.66
C ASP A 77 -9.28 -28.90 5.54
N VAL A 78 -9.88 -27.93 4.85
CA VAL A 78 -11.34 -27.90 4.64
C VAL A 78 -11.75 -28.78 3.46
N TRP A 79 -11.14 -28.63 2.29
CA TRP A 79 -11.59 -29.36 1.08
C TRP A 79 -10.70 -30.54 0.67
N GLY A 80 -9.53 -30.74 1.28
CA GLY A 80 -8.62 -31.82 0.91
C GLY A 80 -7.97 -31.64 -0.46
N LEU A 81 -7.85 -30.39 -0.93
CA LEU A 81 -7.30 -30.06 -2.24
C LEU A 81 -5.79 -30.30 -2.29
N SER A 82 -5.27 -30.57 -3.50
CA SER A 82 -3.83 -30.74 -3.71
C SER A 82 -3.10 -29.40 -3.56
N SER A 83 -1.79 -29.43 -3.26
CA SER A 83 -0.99 -28.21 -3.17
C SER A 83 -0.99 -27.38 -4.47
N GLY A 84 -1.14 -28.05 -5.63
CA GLY A 84 -1.28 -27.38 -6.92
C GLY A 84 -2.58 -26.60 -7.05
N ASP A 85 -3.68 -27.15 -6.54
CA ASP A 85 -4.99 -26.49 -6.52
C ASP A 85 -4.96 -25.27 -5.59
N THR A 86 -4.38 -25.41 -4.39
CA THR A 86 -4.20 -24.27 -3.47
C THR A 86 -3.42 -23.12 -4.12
N ALA A 87 -2.43 -23.42 -4.96
CA ALA A 87 -1.65 -22.40 -5.67
C ALA A 87 -2.49 -21.60 -6.70
N LEU A 88 -3.59 -22.16 -7.22
CA LEU A 88 -4.51 -21.42 -8.10
C LEU A 88 -5.17 -20.23 -7.39
N ALA A 89 -5.28 -20.26 -6.06
CA ALA A 89 -5.80 -19.12 -5.30
C ALA A 89 -4.90 -17.89 -5.44
N PHE A 90 -3.58 -18.07 -5.46
CA PHE A 90 -2.60 -17.00 -5.71
C PHE A 90 -2.66 -16.52 -7.16
N LEU A 91 -2.89 -17.42 -8.13
CA LEU A 91 -3.15 -17.01 -9.51
C LEU A 91 -4.40 -16.15 -9.63
N GLY A 92 -5.44 -16.42 -8.84
CA GLY A 92 -6.62 -15.56 -8.73
C GLY A 92 -6.27 -14.14 -8.30
N ILE A 93 -5.41 -13.99 -7.28
CA ILE A 93 -4.90 -12.67 -6.85
C ILE A 93 -4.19 -11.97 -8.00
N CYS A 94 -3.28 -12.65 -8.70
CA CYS A 94 -2.57 -12.10 -9.85
C CYS A 94 -3.52 -11.63 -10.95
N LEU A 95 -4.54 -12.43 -11.26
CA LEU A 95 -5.56 -12.08 -12.25
C LEU A 95 -6.33 -10.82 -11.83
N GLY A 96 -6.73 -10.74 -10.56
CA GLY A 96 -7.36 -9.55 -9.99
C GLY A 96 -6.50 -8.30 -10.11
N SER A 97 -5.19 -8.43 -9.86
CA SER A 97 -4.22 -7.34 -10.01
C SER A 97 -4.13 -6.83 -11.45
N VAL A 98 -4.09 -7.74 -12.44
CA VAL A 98 -4.10 -7.37 -13.86
C VAL A 98 -5.38 -6.63 -14.24
N ILE A 99 -6.54 -7.12 -13.76
CA ILE A 99 -7.84 -6.45 -13.96
C ILE A 99 -7.82 -5.05 -13.33
N SER A 100 -7.25 -4.89 -12.13
CA SER A 100 -7.14 -3.58 -11.49
C SER A 100 -6.34 -2.59 -12.31
N VAL A 101 -5.18 -3.00 -12.83
CA VAL A 101 -4.34 -2.13 -13.66
C VAL A 101 -5.03 -1.77 -14.97
N ALA A 102 -5.75 -2.71 -15.59
CA ALA A 102 -6.51 -2.47 -16.80
C ALA A 102 -7.72 -1.53 -16.59
N LEU A 103 -8.36 -1.59 -15.42
CA LEU A 103 -9.51 -0.72 -15.08
C LEU A 103 -9.10 0.68 -14.59
N MET A 104 -7.88 0.84 -14.12
CA MET A 104 -7.40 2.11 -13.55
C MET A 104 -7.48 3.31 -14.53
N PRO A 105 -7.10 3.20 -15.82
CA PRO A 105 -7.29 4.28 -16.79
C PRO A 105 -8.76 4.65 -17.00
N LEU A 106 -9.66 3.66 -16.95
CA LEU A 106 -11.10 3.90 -17.13
C LEU A 106 -11.66 4.75 -16.00
N VAL A 107 -11.27 4.47 -14.75
CA VAL A 107 -11.66 5.27 -13.58
C VAL A 107 -11.22 6.73 -13.75
N TYR A 108 -9.97 6.95 -14.17
CA TYR A 108 -9.46 8.30 -14.43
C TYR A 108 -10.16 9.01 -15.59
N MET A 109 -10.47 8.30 -16.68
CA MET A 109 -11.20 8.87 -17.82
C MET A 109 -12.63 9.26 -17.46
N VAL A 110 -13.32 8.42 -16.68
CA VAL A 110 -14.68 8.70 -16.19
C VAL A 110 -14.65 9.94 -15.31
N HIS A 111 -13.71 10.01 -14.36
CA HIS A 111 -13.56 11.19 -13.50
C HIS A 111 -13.28 12.45 -14.31
N ARG A 112 -12.33 12.40 -15.26
CA ARG A 112 -12.01 13.55 -16.12
C ARG A 112 -13.22 14.06 -16.92
N LYS A 113 -14.11 13.16 -17.37
CA LYS A 113 -15.34 13.54 -18.06
C LYS A 113 -16.37 14.20 -17.13
N ILE A 114 -16.39 13.82 -15.86
CA ILE A 114 -17.26 14.39 -14.83
C ILE A 114 -16.72 15.75 -14.37
N SER A 115 -15.41 15.87 -14.12
CA SER A 115 -14.76 17.13 -13.75
C SER A 115 -14.85 18.18 -14.85
N LYS A 116 -14.76 17.82 -16.14
CA LYS A 116 -14.98 18.80 -17.23
C LYS A 116 -16.38 19.43 -17.28
N LYS A 117 -17.34 18.92 -16.51
CA LYS A 117 -18.70 19.48 -16.34
C LYS A 117 -18.85 20.35 -15.08
N GLY A 118 -17.86 20.37 -14.19
CA GLY A 118 -17.84 21.19 -12.98
C GLY A 118 -16.60 22.09 -12.95
N ASP A 119 -16.69 23.24 -12.28
CA ASP A 119 -15.60 24.23 -12.18
C ASP A 119 -14.49 23.81 -11.19
N ASP A 120 -14.35 22.50 -10.93
CA ASP A 120 -13.46 21.96 -9.91
C ASP A 120 -12.06 21.68 -10.47
N ASP A 121 -11.07 22.23 -9.77
CA ASP A 121 -9.63 22.20 -10.01
C ASP A 121 -9.13 20.82 -10.48
N GLU A 122 -9.00 20.67 -11.81
CA GLU A 122 -8.66 19.43 -12.56
C GLU A 122 -7.27 18.85 -12.17
N THR A 123 -6.56 19.47 -11.23
CA THR A 123 -5.17 19.22 -10.86
C THR A 123 -4.93 18.82 -9.39
N SER A 124 -5.99 18.66 -8.60
CA SER A 124 -5.86 18.29 -7.18
C SER A 124 -5.34 16.84 -7.02
N PRO A 125 -4.23 16.60 -6.28
CA PRO A 125 -3.64 15.26 -6.09
C PRO A 125 -4.60 14.24 -5.46
N GLU A 126 -5.67 14.69 -4.82
CA GLU A 126 -6.77 13.92 -4.25
C GLU A 126 -7.50 13.06 -5.31
N THR A 127 -7.49 13.49 -6.58
CA THR A 127 -8.03 12.72 -7.71
C THR A 127 -7.34 11.36 -7.87
N LEU A 128 -6.09 11.23 -7.41
CA LEU A 128 -5.33 9.98 -7.44
C LEU A 128 -5.85 8.94 -6.44
N LEU A 129 -6.64 9.35 -5.43
CA LEU A 129 -7.23 8.44 -4.44
C LEU A 129 -8.53 7.79 -4.91
N LEU A 130 -9.15 8.27 -5.98
CA LEU A 130 -10.44 7.77 -6.45
C LEU A 130 -10.48 6.26 -6.70
N PRO A 131 -9.46 5.63 -7.33
CA PRO A 131 -9.47 4.18 -7.50
C PRO A 131 -9.41 3.44 -6.15
N ALA A 132 -8.70 3.98 -5.15
CA ALA A 132 -8.69 3.43 -3.80
C ALA A 132 -10.05 3.56 -3.09
N MET A 133 -10.78 4.67 -3.29
CA MET A 133 -12.13 4.84 -2.74
C MET A 133 -13.10 3.82 -3.33
N VAL A 134 -13.04 3.57 -4.64
CA VAL A 134 -13.87 2.55 -5.29
C VAL A 134 -13.47 1.15 -4.86
N ALA A 135 -12.18 0.88 -4.66
CA ALA A 135 -11.64 -0.44 -4.32
C ALA A 135 -11.76 -0.82 -2.84
N SER A 136 -11.80 0.16 -1.94
CA SER A 136 -11.83 -0.07 -0.49
C SER A 136 -13.02 -0.90 0.05
N PRO A 137 -14.27 -0.76 -0.42
CA PRO A 137 -15.35 -1.63 0.03
C PRO A 137 -15.19 -3.05 -0.52
N PHE A 138 -14.67 -3.21 -1.73
CA PHE A 138 -14.37 -4.51 -2.31
C PHE A 138 -13.30 -5.28 -1.53
N PHE A 139 -12.34 -4.57 -0.92
CA PHE A 139 -11.34 -5.19 -0.04
C PHE A 139 -12.02 -5.90 1.15
N ALA A 140 -12.85 -5.19 1.92
CA ALA A 140 -13.56 -5.78 3.05
C ALA A 140 -14.50 -6.91 2.60
N ILE A 141 -15.26 -6.69 1.52
CA ILE A 141 -16.18 -7.69 0.96
C ILE A 141 -15.42 -8.97 0.58
N SER A 142 -14.25 -8.86 -0.06
CA SER A 142 -13.47 -10.03 -0.48
C SER A 142 -12.97 -10.87 0.70
N ILE A 143 -12.62 -10.25 1.82
CA ILE A 143 -12.15 -10.98 3.00
C ILE A 143 -13.33 -11.66 3.71
N PHE A 144 -14.44 -10.95 3.89
CA PHE A 144 -15.65 -11.54 4.48
C PHE A 144 -16.24 -12.64 3.61
N TRP A 145 -16.28 -12.44 2.30
CA TRP A 145 -16.71 -13.46 1.37
C TRP A 145 -15.87 -14.72 1.57
N LEU A 146 -14.54 -14.61 1.57
CA LEU A 146 -13.66 -15.75 1.80
C LEU A 146 -13.89 -16.40 3.17
N ALA A 147 -14.04 -15.60 4.23
CA ALA A 147 -14.29 -16.08 5.59
C ALA A 147 -15.54 -16.95 5.66
N TRP A 148 -16.65 -16.49 5.06
CA TRP A 148 -17.96 -17.12 5.19
C TRP A 148 -18.28 -18.12 4.08
N THR A 149 -17.46 -18.21 3.02
CA THR A 149 -17.57 -19.28 2.02
C THR A 149 -16.63 -20.44 2.27
N SER A 150 -15.81 -20.38 3.32
CA SER A 150 -14.88 -21.45 3.72
C SER A 150 -15.55 -22.61 4.48
N TYR A 151 -16.73 -23.05 4.02
CA TYR A 151 -17.43 -24.23 4.54
C TYR A 151 -17.32 -25.39 3.55
N LYS A 152 -17.22 -26.63 4.06
CA LYS A 152 -17.23 -27.85 3.23
C LYS A 152 -18.45 -27.97 2.30
N SER A 153 -19.58 -27.37 2.68
CA SER A 153 -20.82 -27.37 1.90
C SER A 153 -20.82 -26.42 0.70
N VAL A 154 -19.90 -25.46 0.67
CA VAL A 154 -19.82 -24.43 -0.38
C VAL A 154 -18.76 -24.83 -1.40
N SER A 155 -19.01 -24.55 -2.68
CA SER A 155 -18.06 -24.85 -3.75
C SER A 155 -16.79 -24.01 -3.62
N TYR A 156 -15.63 -24.66 -3.75
CA TYR A 156 -14.31 -24.03 -3.70
C TYR A 156 -14.13 -22.91 -4.75
N TRP A 157 -14.88 -22.93 -5.85
CA TRP A 157 -14.87 -21.88 -6.88
C TRP A 157 -15.27 -20.51 -6.33
N SER A 158 -16.16 -20.47 -5.34
CA SER A 158 -16.54 -19.22 -4.67
C SER A 158 -15.34 -18.55 -4.02
N SER A 159 -14.47 -19.33 -3.36
CA SER A 159 -13.27 -18.82 -2.71
C SER A 159 -12.26 -18.28 -3.73
N TYR A 160 -12.11 -18.93 -4.90
CA TYR A 160 -11.26 -18.41 -5.98
C TYR A 160 -11.76 -17.07 -6.53
N VAL A 161 -13.07 -16.89 -6.70
CA VAL A 161 -13.63 -15.60 -7.13
C VAL A 161 -13.33 -14.51 -6.09
N SER A 162 -13.41 -14.87 -4.80
CA SER A 162 -13.05 -13.96 -3.71
C SER A 162 -11.59 -13.50 -3.77
N THR A 163 -10.64 -14.39 -4.12
CA THR A 163 -9.23 -14.01 -4.23
C THR A 163 -8.95 -13.09 -5.42
N VAL A 164 -9.72 -13.22 -6.51
CA VAL A 164 -9.66 -12.27 -7.64
C VAL A 164 -10.13 -10.89 -7.21
N LEU A 165 -11.24 -10.80 -6.48
CA LEU A 165 -11.75 -9.53 -5.97
C LEU A 165 -10.78 -8.89 -4.97
N PHE A 166 -10.13 -9.71 -4.12
CA PHE A 166 -9.09 -9.26 -3.21
C PHE A 166 -7.89 -8.67 -3.98
N GLY A 167 -7.38 -9.37 -5.00
CA GLY A 167 -6.27 -8.90 -5.83
C GLY A 167 -6.57 -7.61 -6.57
N TYR A 168 -7.80 -7.45 -7.06
CA TYR A 168 -8.28 -6.19 -7.63
C TYR A 168 -8.19 -5.05 -6.60
N SER A 169 -8.78 -5.27 -5.43
CA SER A 169 -8.90 -4.26 -4.39
C SER A 169 -7.52 -3.82 -3.87
N MET A 170 -6.68 -4.80 -3.53
CA MET A 170 -5.31 -4.60 -3.07
C MET A 170 -4.53 -3.71 -4.05
N THR A 171 -4.52 -4.09 -5.33
CA THR A 171 -3.70 -3.41 -6.34
C THR A 171 -4.14 -1.96 -6.53
N ALA A 172 -5.45 -1.73 -6.64
CA ALA A 172 -6.00 -0.38 -6.77
C ALA A 172 -5.62 0.51 -5.58
N ILE A 173 -5.70 -0.01 -4.35
CA ILE A 173 -5.32 0.74 -3.15
C ILE A 173 -3.82 1.02 -3.12
N PHE A 174 -2.98 0.03 -3.43
CA PHE A 174 -1.53 0.16 -3.43
C PHE A 174 -1.06 1.23 -4.41
N VAL A 175 -1.49 1.13 -5.67
CA VAL A 175 -1.06 2.06 -6.72
C VAL A 175 -1.54 3.47 -6.39
N SER A 176 -2.81 3.64 -6.01
CA SER A 176 -3.37 4.96 -5.67
C SER A 176 -2.65 5.61 -4.48
N SER A 177 -2.41 4.84 -3.41
CA SER A 177 -1.73 5.36 -2.21
C SER A 177 -0.30 5.78 -2.51
N TYR A 178 0.42 5.00 -3.32
CA TYR A 178 1.78 5.34 -3.75
C TYR A 178 1.83 6.56 -4.67
N SER A 179 0.96 6.60 -5.68
CA SER A 179 0.87 7.76 -6.57
C SER A 179 0.55 9.04 -5.79
N TYR A 180 -0.30 8.97 -4.77
CA TYR A 180 -0.63 10.10 -3.91
C TYR A 180 0.57 10.56 -3.06
N ILE A 181 1.26 9.63 -2.37
CA ILE A 181 2.46 9.95 -1.58
C ILE A 181 3.54 10.57 -2.45
N ILE A 182 3.74 10.07 -3.67
CA ILE A 182 4.73 10.61 -4.62
C ILE A 182 4.38 12.04 -5.01
N ASN A 183 3.13 12.32 -5.34
CA ASN A 183 2.71 13.65 -5.79
C ASN A 183 2.74 14.68 -4.67
N ILE A 184 2.43 14.30 -3.43
CA ILE A 184 2.44 15.23 -2.30
C ILE A 184 3.85 15.54 -1.80
N TYR A 185 4.67 14.50 -1.61
CA TYR A 185 5.97 14.66 -0.96
C TYR A 185 7.11 14.93 -1.95
N GLY A 186 6.88 14.86 -3.27
CA GLY A 186 7.82 15.29 -4.32
C GLY A 186 9.27 14.86 -4.06
N THR A 187 10.09 15.80 -3.55
CA THR A 187 11.50 15.60 -3.18
C THR A 187 11.72 14.56 -2.07
N TYR A 188 10.81 14.46 -1.10
CA TYR A 188 10.88 13.53 0.04
C TYR A 188 10.09 12.23 -0.17
N SER A 189 9.48 12.04 -1.34
CA SER A 189 8.63 10.88 -1.67
C SER A 189 9.33 9.54 -1.45
N SER A 190 10.60 9.41 -1.85
CA SER A 190 11.39 8.19 -1.68
C SER A 190 11.57 7.80 -0.20
N SER A 191 11.82 8.78 0.67
CA SER A 191 11.97 8.54 2.11
C SER A 191 10.63 8.21 2.78
N ALA A 192 9.55 8.88 2.37
CA ALA A 192 8.20 8.60 2.84
C ALA A 192 7.75 7.17 2.47
N LEU A 193 7.91 6.78 1.21
CA LEU A 193 7.61 5.43 0.73
C LEU A 193 8.50 4.38 1.40
N GLY A 194 9.78 4.69 1.60
CA GLY A 194 10.72 3.83 2.32
C GLY A 194 10.25 3.54 3.74
N SER A 195 9.75 4.56 4.45
CA SER A 195 9.21 4.42 5.80
C SER A 195 8.01 3.47 5.86
N VAL A 196 7.01 3.72 5.01
CA VAL A 196 5.81 2.86 4.91
C VAL A 196 6.21 1.43 4.56
N THR A 197 7.18 1.28 3.66
CA THR A 197 7.68 -0.04 3.24
C THR A 197 8.35 -0.79 4.39
N MET A 198 9.21 -0.11 5.15
CA MET A 198 9.88 -0.67 6.31
C MET A 198 8.86 -1.12 7.37
N ALA A 199 7.89 -0.26 7.73
CA ALA A 199 6.86 -0.58 8.70
C ALA A 199 6.03 -1.81 8.29
N ARG A 200 5.65 -1.91 7.02
CA ARG A 200 4.92 -3.07 6.48
C ARG A 200 5.69 -4.37 6.61
N TYR A 201 6.99 -4.36 6.30
CA TYR A 201 7.79 -5.58 6.40
C TYR A 201 7.98 -6.02 7.85
N PHE A 202 8.14 -5.10 8.80
CA PHE A 202 8.21 -5.46 10.22
C PHE A 202 6.92 -6.11 10.71
N VAL A 203 5.78 -5.51 10.38
CA VAL A 203 4.47 -6.06 10.80
C VAL A 203 4.18 -7.38 10.09
N ALA A 204 4.50 -7.49 8.79
CA ALA A 204 4.33 -8.74 8.05
C ALA A 204 5.23 -9.86 8.58
N ALA A 205 6.48 -9.57 8.94
CA ALA A 205 7.37 -10.54 9.56
C ALA A 205 6.80 -11.06 10.89
N GLY A 206 6.24 -10.16 11.73
CA GLY A 206 5.53 -10.56 12.94
C GLY A 206 4.29 -11.41 12.64
N MET A 207 3.53 -11.04 11.59
CA MET A 207 2.33 -11.77 11.20
C MET A 207 2.62 -13.20 10.73
N VAL A 208 3.67 -13.43 9.93
CA VAL A 208 4.02 -14.79 9.46
C VAL A 208 4.27 -15.74 10.63
N VAL A 209 4.89 -15.25 11.71
CA VAL A 209 5.13 -16.03 12.93
C VAL A 209 3.82 -16.25 13.71
N ALA A 210 2.95 -15.24 13.76
CA ALA A 210 1.68 -15.28 14.47
C ALA A 210 0.54 -16.01 13.72
N ALA A 211 0.64 -16.17 12.40
CA ALA A 211 -0.44 -16.71 11.57
C ALA A 211 -0.76 -18.16 11.94
N ARG A 212 0.25 -19.03 12.09
CA ARG A 212 0.05 -20.44 12.47
C ARG A 212 -0.70 -20.61 13.80
N PRO A 213 -0.26 -20.01 14.92
CA PRO A 213 -1.00 -20.12 16.18
C PRO A 213 -2.38 -19.45 16.13
N MET A 214 -2.54 -18.39 15.33
CA MET A 214 -3.85 -17.76 15.11
C MET A 214 -4.82 -18.76 14.47
N TYR A 215 -4.44 -19.39 13.36
CA TYR A 215 -5.29 -20.38 12.69
C TYR A 215 -5.58 -21.61 13.55
N GLN A 216 -4.61 -22.10 14.33
CA GLN A 216 -4.80 -23.24 15.22
C GLN A 216 -5.67 -22.93 16.44
N GLY A 217 -5.62 -21.71 16.96
CA GLY A 217 -6.35 -21.31 18.17
C GLY A 217 -7.79 -20.88 17.93
N ILE A 218 -8.02 -19.95 16.99
CA ILE A 218 -9.34 -19.35 16.74
C ILE A 218 -10.04 -19.91 15.49
N GLY A 219 -9.32 -20.65 14.65
CA GLY A 219 -9.83 -21.18 13.38
C GLY A 219 -9.88 -20.14 12.27
N HIS A 220 -10.04 -20.62 11.04
CA HIS A 220 -9.97 -19.81 9.82
C HIS A 220 -11.12 -18.80 9.68
N HIS A 221 -12.34 -19.17 10.06
CA HIS A 221 -13.50 -18.26 9.98
C HIS A 221 -13.32 -17.00 10.83
N TRP A 222 -12.89 -17.16 12.08
CA TRP A 222 -12.68 -16.04 13.00
C TRP A 222 -11.44 -15.23 12.66
N ALA A 223 -10.34 -15.90 12.26
CA ALA A 223 -9.14 -15.22 11.78
C ALA A 223 -9.45 -14.27 10.61
N LEU A 224 -10.13 -14.78 9.58
CA LEU A 224 -10.50 -13.97 8.41
C LEU A 224 -11.55 -12.91 8.74
N SER A 225 -12.51 -13.19 9.63
CA SER A 225 -13.50 -12.19 10.05
C SER A 225 -12.88 -11.04 10.84
N PHE A 226 -11.87 -11.32 11.66
CA PHE A 226 -11.09 -10.30 12.37
C PHE A 226 -10.34 -9.40 11.38
N LEU A 227 -9.66 -10.01 10.39
CA LEU A 227 -8.99 -9.27 9.32
C LEU A 227 -9.96 -8.46 8.46
N GLY A 228 -11.16 -9.00 8.19
CA GLY A 228 -12.22 -8.30 7.48
C GLY A 228 -12.73 -7.08 8.26
N CYS A 229 -12.90 -7.21 9.57
CA CYS A 229 -13.25 -6.09 10.46
C CYS A 229 -12.18 -4.98 10.42
N LEU A 230 -10.91 -5.36 10.45
CA LEU A 230 -9.79 -4.42 10.30
C LEU A 230 -9.85 -3.71 8.93
N GLY A 231 -10.20 -4.44 7.87
CA GLY A 231 -10.46 -3.86 6.55
C GLY A 231 -11.62 -2.86 6.53
N VAL A 232 -12.69 -3.10 7.28
CA VAL A 232 -13.82 -2.16 7.42
C VAL A 232 -13.41 -0.90 8.19
N VAL A 233 -12.58 -1.02 9.22
CA VAL A 233 -12.03 0.16 9.92
C VAL A 233 -11.16 1.00 8.98
N CYS A 234 -10.43 0.35 8.08
CA CYS A 234 -9.65 1.05 7.06
C CYS A 234 -10.50 1.58 5.89
N LEU A 235 -11.76 1.16 5.77
CA LEU A 235 -12.65 1.58 4.71
C LEU A 235 -12.69 3.11 4.61
N PRO A 236 -13.11 3.89 5.61
CA PRO A 236 -13.25 5.34 5.48
C PRO A 236 -11.94 6.11 5.19
N VAL A 237 -10.76 5.47 5.29
CA VAL A 237 -9.46 6.17 5.18
C VAL A 237 -9.30 6.93 3.86
N PRO A 238 -9.50 6.34 2.66
CA PRO A 238 -9.35 7.07 1.41
C PRO A 238 -10.39 8.19 1.25
N TRP A 239 -11.62 7.99 1.74
CA TRP A 239 -12.66 9.02 1.69
C TRP A 239 -12.35 10.20 2.61
N LEU A 240 -11.85 9.95 3.82
CA LEU A 240 -11.44 10.99 4.75
C LEU A 240 -10.28 11.81 4.19
N ILE A 241 -9.29 11.17 3.58
CA ILE A 241 -8.16 11.86 2.95
C ILE A 241 -8.63 12.67 1.73
N HIS A 242 -9.56 12.16 0.93
CA HIS A 242 -10.13 12.92 -0.18
C HIS A 242 -10.89 14.16 0.31
N ALA A 243 -11.69 14.05 1.38
CA ALA A 243 -12.49 15.16 1.90
C ALA A 243 -11.65 16.21 2.67
N PHE A 244 -10.64 15.77 3.42
CA PHE A 244 -9.81 16.64 4.27
C PHE A 244 -8.41 16.91 3.69
N GLY A 245 -8.10 16.41 2.49
CA GLY A 245 -6.77 16.42 1.88
C GLY A 245 -6.14 17.81 1.83
N LYS A 246 -6.92 18.82 1.41
CA LYS A 246 -6.47 20.22 1.39
C LYS A 246 -6.04 20.74 2.77
N LYS A 247 -6.86 20.48 3.80
CA LYS A 247 -6.58 20.92 5.19
C LYS A 247 -5.42 20.15 5.81
N LEU A 248 -5.28 18.87 5.49
CA LEU A 248 -4.17 18.01 5.94
C LEU A 248 -2.85 18.42 5.27
N ARG A 249 -2.90 18.82 3.98
CA ARG A 249 -1.73 19.33 3.24
C ARG A 249 -1.25 20.65 3.79
N ASP A 250 -2.16 21.59 4.03
CA ASP A 250 -1.83 22.93 4.55
C ASP A 250 -1.24 22.89 5.97
N SER A 251 -1.50 21.81 6.73
CA SER A 251 -1.00 21.61 8.09
C SER A 251 0.33 20.84 8.17
N SER A 252 0.89 20.37 7.07
CA SER A 252 2.11 19.54 7.08
C SER A 252 3.37 20.40 6.86
N ASP A 253 4.26 20.39 7.86
CA ASP A 253 5.52 21.14 7.88
C ASP A 253 6.49 20.73 6.74
N PHE A 254 6.37 19.53 6.19
CA PHE A 254 7.26 19.01 5.15
C PHE A 254 6.82 19.32 3.71
N ILE A 255 5.60 19.83 3.53
CA ILE A 255 5.06 20.21 2.21
C ILE A 255 5.22 21.72 1.98
N ASN A 256 5.27 22.50 3.06
CA ASN A 256 5.38 23.96 3.03
C ASN A 256 6.82 24.50 3.14
N ASN A 257 7.85 23.64 3.14
CA ASN A 257 9.28 23.99 3.16
C ASN A 257 9.99 23.48 1.90
#